data_AF-A0A2S2PUM3-F1
#
_entry.id   AF-A0A2S2PUM3-F1
#
_cell.length_a   1.000
_cell.length_b   1.000
_cell.length_c   1.000
_cell.angle_alpha   90.00
_cell.angle_beta   90.00
_cell.angle_gamma   90.00
#
_symmetry.space_group_name_H-M   'P 1'
#
loop_
_entity.id
_entity.type
_entity.pdbx_description
1 polymer ?
#
loop_
_entity_poly.entity_id
_entity_poly.type
_entity_poly.pdbx_seq_one_letter_code
_entity_poly.pdbx_strand_id
1 'polypeptide(L)'
;MSEIQNIMSRLITNAESLLENKNNNICEQFNSIINKHTGGKRVNFSGRRSYNTRVEAAVIDFNSKNFLRLIHKKHSNGFSPGTFGKKFINNCHRIRSNTIKRRQLFPETRKVPKNKTSGPDADYGMTEPLLETLSPEQMEIKKIDFLASLQRANVEQIEIDTREQSECDKWFQERRIRLTASRFGHICKMRKTTSCKNSVYDILYGSDIHSKAIQYGKDMEVVARKKAERFLSKTIYACGLFVDKEIGYLAASPDGMIEDTTIVEIKCPFVARDNISVVEAVHKKLLQHCFIDPSTQAVQLKKESVYYYQIMGQLYITKRTKCYFVVYTEKWLHVQEIFYDHSFWKSKMEEKLKTYYMKCLLPEIIDPMYPKRLLKSDIR
;
A
#
# COMPACT_ATOMS: atom_id res chain seq x y z
N MET A 1 28.21 8.98 8.41
CA MET A 1 28.29 9.02 6.93
C MET A 1 26.95 8.71 6.24
N SER A 2 26.14 7.75 6.71
CA SER A 2 24.86 7.44 6.05
C SER A 2 23.82 8.56 6.12
N GLU A 3 23.77 9.36 7.19
CA GLU A 3 22.88 10.52 7.27
C GLU A 3 23.23 11.60 6.24
N ILE A 4 24.52 11.86 6.02
CA ILE A 4 24.99 12.82 5.03
C ILE A 4 24.68 12.33 3.61
N GLN A 5 24.84 11.03 3.34
CA GLN A 5 24.43 10.44 2.06
C GLN A 5 22.92 10.50 1.83
N ASN A 6 22.11 10.31 2.88
CA ASN A 6 20.64 10.43 2.79
C ASN A 6 20.20 11.87 2.53
N ILE A 7 20.86 12.85 3.15
CA ILE A 7 20.58 14.28 2.92
C ILE A 7 20.98 14.67 1.50
N MET A 8 22.18 14.25 1.05
CA MET A 8 22.68 14.49 -0.31
C MET A 8 21.78 13.85 -1.38
N SER A 9 21.37 12.60 -1.18
CA SER A 9 20.47 11.91 -2.11
C SER A 9 19.13 12.63 -2.23
N ARG A 10 18.51 13.05 -1.11
CA ARG A 10 17.27 13.84 -1.15
C ARG A 10 17.44 15.18 -1.86
N LEU A 11 18.58 15.84 -1.66
CA LEU A 11 18.86 17.12 -2.32
C LEU A 11 19.00 16.91 -3.83
N ILE A 12 19.72 15.87 -4.26
CA ILE A 12 19.93 15.51 -5.67
C ILE A 12 18.61 15.12 -6.34
N THR A 13 17.81 14.24 -5.71
CA THR A 13 16.54 13.79 -6.27
C THR A 13 15.53 14.92 -6.44
N ASN A 14 15.61 15.97 -5.62
CA ASN A 14 14.71 17.13 -5.70
C ASN A 14 15.36 18.36 -6.35
N ALA A 15 16.60 18.25 -6.84
CA ALA A 15 17.38 19.39 -7.32
C ALA A 15 16.71 20.10 -8.51
N GLU A 16 16.14 19.33 -9.44
CA GLU A 16 15.46 19.86 -10.62
C GLU A 16 14.21 20.66 -10.23
N SER A 17 13.40 20.13 -9.31
CA SER A 17 12.22 20.82 -8.74
C SER A 17 12.57 22.08 -7.94
N LEU A 18 13.71 22.07 -7.24
CA LEU A 18 14.24 23.22 -6.49
C LEU A 18 14.81 24.31 -7.42
N LEU A 19 15.51 23.92 -8.49
CA LEU A 19 16.06 24.82 -9.51
C LEU A 19 14.95 25.47 -10.35
N GLU A 20 13.89 24.72 -10.64
CA GLU A 20 12.72 25.19 -11.40
C GLU A 20 11.68 25.91 -10.53
N ASN A 21 11.93 26.05 -9.21
CA ASN A 21 11.04 26.75 -8.28
C ASN A 21 9.59 26.20 -8.36
N LYS A 22 9.45 24.87 -8.36
CA LYS A 22 8.15 24.17 -8.45
C LYS A 22 7.48 23.99 -7.08
N ASN A 23 8.15 24.31 -5.98
CA ASN A 23 7.69 24.07 -4.59
C ASN A 23 7.08 25.30 -3.90
N ASN A 24 6.91 26.40 -4.61
CA ASN A 24 6.21 27.61 -4.18
C ASN A 24 4.79 27.64 -4.74
N ASN A 25 4.08 26.50 -4.63
CA ASN A 25 2.66 26.44 -4.90
C ASN A 25 1.95 27.44 -3.96
N ILE A 26 1.58 28.59 -4.52
CA ILE A 26 0.87 29.67 -3.83
C ILE A 26 -0.38 29.12 -3.14
N CYS A 27 -1.03 28.10 -3.71
CA CYS A 27 -2.18 27.44 -3.11
C CYS A 27 -1.81 26.68 -1.82
N GLU A 28 -0.66 26.00 -1.77
CA GLU A 28 -0.20 25.31 -0.56
C GLU A 28 0.21 26.30 0.54
N GLN A 29 0.89 27.39 0.17
CA GLN A 29 1.25 28.45 1.11
C GLN A 29 -0.01 29.13 1.69
N PHE A 30 -1.00 29.41 0.83
CA PHE A 30 -2.28 29.98 1.25
C PHE A 30 -3.06 29.01 2.15
N ASN A 31 -3.11 27.73 1.79
CA ASN A 31 -3.75 26.69 2.61
C ASN A 31 -3.08 26.54 3.99
N SER A 32 -1.76 26.68 4.08
CA SER A 32 -1.04 26.71 5.36
C SER A 32 -1.49 27.87 6.24
N ILE A 33 -1.72 29.05 5.65
CA ILE A 33 -2.21 30.24 6.37
C ILE A 33 -3.69 30.06 6.78
N ILE A 34 -4.54 29.53 5.90
CA ILE A 34 -5.92 29.14 6.27
C ILE A 34 -5.89 28.18 7.46
N ASN A 35 -5.04 27.15 7.41
CA ASN A 35 -4.88 26.15 8.48
C ASN A 35 -4.45 26.77 9.81
N LYS A 36 -3.66 27.85 9.80
CA LYS A 36 -3.31 28.61 11.00
C LYS A 36 -4.52 29.35 11.59
N HIS A 37 -5.32 30.00 10.75
CA HIS A 37 -6.53 30.74 11.16
C HIS A 37 -7.69 29.81 11.59
N THR A 38 -7.78 28.63 10.97
CA THR A 38 -8.78 27.59 11.30
C THR A 38 -8.34 26.71 12.47
N GLY A 39 -7.05 26.35 12.55
CA GLY A 39 -6.42 25.57 13.63
C GLY A 39 -6.52 26.25 15.00
N GLY A 40 -6.74 27.56 15.01
CA GLY A 40 -7.21 28.31 16.18
C GLY A 40 -8.49 27.75 16.81
N LYS A 41 -9.31 26.92 16.13
CA LYS A 41 -10.45 26.22 16.76
C LYS A 41 -10.03 25.11 17.73
N ARG A 42 -8.93 24.38 17.47
CA ARG A 42 -8.46 23.34 18.40
C ARG A 42 -7.86 23.94 19.67
N VAL A 43 -7.25 25.12 19.56
CA VAL A 43 -6.61 25.84 20.70
C VAL A 43 -7.55 26.82 21.39
N ASN A 44 -8.42 27.50 20.64
CA ASN A 44 -9.42 28.48 21.12
C ASN A 44 -10.83 28.03 20.71
N PHE A 45 -11.30 26.94 21.32
CA PHE A 45 -12.60 26.30 21.05
C PHE A 45 -13.81 27.23 21.25
N SER A 46 -13.63 28.36 21.95
CA SER A 46 -14.66 29.35 22.26
C SER A 46 -14.79 30.49 21.24
N GLY A 47 -14.00 30.49 20.16
CA GLY A 47 -14.06 31.55 19.14
C GLY A 47 -15.33 31.47 18.28
N ARG A 48 -16.40 32.18 18.66
CA ARG A 48 -17.60 32.40 17.83
C ARG A 48 -17.23 33.20 16.58
N ARG A 49 -17.27 32.54 15.41
CA ARG A 49 -17.37 33.07 14.02
C ARG A 49 -17.33 31.90 13.03
N SER A 50 -18.01 32.05 11.89
CA SER A 50 -18.10 31.01 10.85
C SER A 50 -16.74 30.72 10.21
N TYR A 51 -16.62 29.58 9.54
CA TYR A 51 -15.42 29.20 8.78
C TYR A 51 -15.06 30.29 7.74
N ASN A 52 -16.07 30.84 7.06
CA ASN A 52 -15.91 31.86 6.02
C ASN A 52 -15.16 33.10 6.53
N THR A 53 -15.53 33.64 7.69
CA THR A 53 -14.84 34.82 8.27
C THR A 53 -13.37 34.55 8.58
N ARG A 54 -12.97 33.30 8.84
CA ARG A 54 -11.57 32.94 9.09
C ARG A 54 -10.78 32.79 7.80
N VAL A 55 -11.43 32.29 6.74
CA VAL A 55 -10.85 32.29 5.40
C VAL A 55 -10.66 33.73 4.93
N GLU A 56 -11.63 34.61 5.12
CA GLU A 56 -11.50 36.05 4.83
C GLU A 56 -10.32 36.69 5.59
N ALA A 57 -10.17 36.38 6.88
CA ALA A 57 -9.02 36.85 7.66
C ALA A 57 -7.68 36.30 7.13
N ALA A 58 -7.66 35.04 6.68
CA ALA A 58 -6.50 34.41 6.06
C ALA A 58 -6.16 35.05 4.71
N VAL A 59 -7.16 35.43 3.90
CA VAL A 59 -6.99 36.18 2.64
C VAL A 59 -6.29 37.51 2.92
N ILE A 60 -6.77 38.25 3.93
CA ILE A 60 -6.17 39.53 4.31
C ILE A 60 -4.72 39.34 4.78
N ASP A 61 -4.45 38.34 5.61
CA ASP A 61 -3.09 38.03 6.10
C ASP A 61 -2.14 37.64 4.97
N PHE A 62 -2.61 36.78 4.04
CA PHE A 62 -1.86 36.34 2.87
C PHE A 62 -1.49 37.50 1.94
N ASN A 63 -2.45 38.38 1.64
CA ASN A 63 -2.25 39.50 0.73
C ASN A 63 -1.45 40.65 1.36
N SER A 64 -1.72 40.97 2.63
CA SER A 64 -1.10 42.12 3.30
C SER A 64 0.28 41.82 3.87
N LYS A 65 0.62 40.54 4.11
CA LYS A 65 1.84 40.07 4.80
C LYS A 65 2.08 40.76 6.15
N ASN A 66 1.05 41.33 6.76
CA ASN A 66 1.12 42.12 7.99
C ASN A 66 0.20 41.52 9.07
N PHE A 67 0.61 41.60 10.34
CA PHE A 67 -0.22 41.10 11.44
C PHE A 67 -1.59 41.79 11.49
N LEU A 68 -2.68 41.02 11.56
CA LEU A 68 -4.07 41.51 11.70
C LEU A 68 -4.26 42.61 12.77
N ARG A 69 -3.45 42.63 13.83
CA ARG A 69 -3.48 43.67 14.87
C ARG A 69 -3.17 45.07 14.34
N LEU A 70 -2.32 45.17 13.31
CA LEU A 70 -1.93 46.43 12.69
C LEU A 70 -3.06 46.96 11.81
N ILE A 71 -3.77 46.05 11.13
CA ILE A 71 -4.96 46.35 10.33
C ILE A 71 -6.09 46.87 11.23
N HIS A 72 -6.33 46.22 12.37
CA HIS A 72 -7.31 46.69 13.36
C HIS A 72 -6.97 48.10 13.88
N LYS A 73 -5.69 48.38 14.19
CA LYS A 73 -5.25 49.72 14.65
C LYS A 73 -5.43 50.80 13.57
N LYS A 74 -5.19 50.46 12.30
CA LYS A 74 -5.46 51.35 11.16
C LYS A 74 -6.95 51.60 10.98
N HIS A 75 -7.79 50.56 11.00
CA HIS A 75 -9.25 50.72 10.90
C HIS A 75 -9.86 51.50 12.05
N SER A 76 -9.29 51.38 13.25
CA SER A 76 -9.71 52.18 14.39
C SER A 76 -9.12 53.60 14.40
N ASN A 77 -8.42 54.04 13.34
CA ASN A 77 -7.75 55.36 13.22
C ASN A 77 -6.95 55.77 14.48
N GLY A 78 -6.30 54.81 15.14
CA GLY A 78 -5.58 55.06 16.40
C GLY A 78 -6.45 55.39 17.62
N PHE A 79 -7.79 55.43 17.49
CA PHE A 79 -8.70 55.66 18.60
C PHE A 79 -8.75 54.45 19.54
N SER A 80 -8.70 54.74 20.84
CA SER A 80 -8.88 53.74 21.90
C SER A 80 -10.30 53.16 21.83
N PRO A 81 -10.53 51.87 22.15
CA PRO A 81 -11.87 51.31 22.19
C PRO A 81 -12.81 52.18 23.04
N GLY A 82 -14.04 52.39 22.56
CA GLY A 82 -15.03 53.19 23.29
C GLY A 82 -15.29 52.64 24.70
N THR A 83 -15.95 53.43 25.54
CA THR A 83 -16.16 53.15 26.98
C THR A 83 -16.70 51.74 27.25
N PHE A 84 -17.64 51.26 26.43
CA PHE A 84 -18.19 49.91 26.53
C PHE A 84 -17.19 48.82 26.12
N GLY A 85 -16.37 49.06 25.09
CA GLY A 85 -15.29 48.15 24.68
C GLY A 85 -14.23 48.00 25.76
N LYS A 86 -13.84 49.11 26.42
CA LYS A 86 -12.94 49.09 27.58
C LYS A 86 -13.55 48.32 28.76
N LYS A 87 -14.83 48.55 29.08
CA LYS A 87 -15.53 47.80 30.13
C LYS A 87 -15.58 46.29 29.82
N PHE A 88 -15.85 45.92 28.57
CA PHE A 88 -15.86 44.52 28.14
C PHE A 88 -14.47 43.87 28.30
N ILE A 89 -13.42 44.53 27.80
CA ILE A 89 -12.03 44.05 27.91
C ILE A 89 -11.62 43.91 29.37
N ASN A 90 -11.92 44.91 30.22
CA ASN A 90 -11.64 44.86 31.66
C ASN A 90 -12.39 43.71 32.36
N ASN A 91 -13.64 43.46 31.98
CA ASN A 91 -14.39 42.33 32.51
C ASN A 91 -13.77 40.98 32.07
N CYS A 92 -13.35 40.86 30.81
CA CYS A 92 -12.62 39.67 30.34
C CYS A 92 -11.33 39.45 31.14
N HIS A 93 -10.53 40.50 31.36
CA HIS A 93 -9.31 40.41 32.18
C HIS A 93 -9.63 40.02 33.63
N ARG A 94 -10.66 40.61 34.24
CA ARG A 94 -11.11 40.28 35.60
C ARG A 94 -11.50 38.80 35.71
N ILE A 95 -12.32 38.29 34.79
CA ILE A 95 -12.72 36.88 34.75
C ILE A 95 -11.49 35.98 34.62
N ARG A 96 -10.55 36.32 33.73
CA ARG A 96 -9.32 35.55 33.52
C ARG A 96 -8.45 35.52 34.77
N SER A 97 -8.22 36.66 35.41
CA SER A 97 -7.44 36.77 36.65
C SER A 97 -8.08 36.01 37.80
N ASN A 98 -9.41 36.11 37.98
CA ASN A 98 -10.12 35.34 39.00
C ASN A 98 -10.04 33.84 38.74
N THR A 99 -10.09 33.44 37.47
CA THR A 99 -9.94 32.03 37.08
C THR A 99 -8.52 31.53 37.37
N ILE A 100 -7.48 32.33 37.14
CA ILE A 100 -6.08 31.99 37.48
C ILE A 100 -5.90 31.85 38.99
N LYS A 101 -6.39 32.82 39.78
CA LYS A 101 -6.31 32.77 41.25
C LYS A 101 -7.06 31.55 41.81
N ARG A 102 -8.25 31.26 41.28
CA ARG A 102 -9.03 30.08 41.67
C ARG A 102 -8.32 28.76 41.28
N ARG A 103 -7.56 28.73 40.19
CA ARG A 103 -6.73 27.57 39.79
C ARG A 103 -5.50 27.37 40.68
N GLN A 104 -4.98 28.41 41.33
CA GLN A 104 -3.86 28.33 42.26
C GLN A 104 -4.26 27.84 43.66
N LEU A 105 -5.49 28.11 44.09
CA LEU A 105 -5.98 27.75 45.43
C LEU A 105 -6.30 26.25 45.61
N PHE A 106 -6.59 25.51 44.53
CA PHE A 106 -6.95 24.09 44.58
C PHE A 106 -6.30 23.28 43.44
N PRO A 107 -4.99 23.00 43.51
CA PRO A 107 -4.29 22.28 42.44
C PRO A 107 -4.63 20.77 42.38
N GLU A 108 -4.97 20.14 43.50
CA GLU A 108 -5.13 18.67 43.60
C GLU A 108 -6.54 18.12 43.30
N THR A 109 -7.59 18.95 43.30
CA THR A 109 -8.98 18.49 43.07
C THR A 109 -9.35 18.28 41.59
N ARG A 110 -8.34 18.19 40.71
CA ARG A 110 -8.56 18.19 39.27
C ARG A 110 -8.94 16.81 38.74
N LYS A 111 -10.21 16.42 38.85
CA LYS A 111 -10.79 15.51 37.84
C LYS A 111 -11.05 16.34 36.59
N VAL A 112 -10.19 16.23 35.57
CA VAL A 112 -10.51 16.76 34.24
C VAL A 112 -11.72 15.98 33.74
N PRO A 113 -12.91 16.59 33.58
CA PRO A 113 -13.98 15.89 32.89
C PRO A 113 -13.48 15.70 31.46
N LYS A 114 -13.28 14.44 31.04
CA LYS A 114 -13.09 14.13 29.63
C LYS A 114 -14.36 14.63 28.94
N ASN A 115 -14.25 15.70 28.16
CA ASN A 115 -15.33 16.12 27.28
C ASN A 115 -15.67 14.91 26.40
N LYS A 116 -16.82 14.28 26.66
CA LYS A 116 -17.41 13.36 25.70
C LYS A 116 -17.94 14.22 24.58
N THR A 117 -17.11 14.47 23.57
CA THR A 117 -17.62 14.88 22.27
C THR A 117 -18.34 13.66 21.72
N SER A 118 -19.68 13.66 21.76
CA SER A 118 -20.42 12.97 20.71
C SER A 118 -19.82 13.50 19.40
N GLY A 119 -19.24 12.62 18.60
CA GLY A 119 -18.66 13.00 17.32
C GLY A 119 -19.68 13.74 16.45
N PRO A 120 -19.27 14.28 15.28
CA PRO A 120 -20.24 14.65 14.26
C PRO A 120 -21.22 13.48 14.06
N ASP A 121 -22.50 13.83 13.90
CA ASP A 121 -23.55 12.86 13.56
C ASP A 121 -23.06 11.98 12.39
N ALA A 122 -23.01 10.67 12.63
CA ALA A 122 -22.45 9.72 11.67
C ALA A 122 -23.23 9.71 10.35
N ASP A 123 -24.51 10.13 10.41
CA ASP A 123 -25.46 10.01 9.31
C ASP A 123 -25.75 11.36 8.62
N TYR A 124 -25.13 12.47 9.06
CA TYR A 124 -25.35 13.78 8.45
C TYR A 124 -24.75 13.84 7.03
N GLY A 125 -25.61 13.75 6.02
CA GLY A 125 -25.25 13.78 4.60
C GLY A 125 -25.25 12.43 3.89
N MET A 126 -25.70 11.35 4.55
CA MET A 126 -25.85 10.02 3.95
C MET A 126 -27.12 9.93 3.07
N THR A 127 -27.20 10.73 2.01
CA THR A 127 -28.04 10.35 0.88
C THR A 127 -27.22 9.33 0.10
N GLU A 128 -27.52 8.03 0.24
CA GLU A 128 -26.83 7.02 -0.54
C GLU A 128 -27.00 7.37 -2.03
N PRO A 129 -25.91 7.59 -2.78
CA PRO A 129 -26.01 7.83 -4.20
C PRO A 129 -26.77 6.68 -4.83
N LEU A 130 -27.72 6.97 -5.72
CA LEU A 130 -28.33 5.93 -6.55
C LEU A 130 -27.22 5.28 -7.37
N LEU A 131 -26.73 4.12 -6.91
CA LEU A 131 -25.71 3.37 -7.62
C LEU A 131 -26.40 2.74 -8.83
N GLU A 132 -26.17 3.31 -10.01
CA GLU A 132 -26.43 2.60 -11.26
C GLU A 132 -25.58 1.32 -11.23
N THR A 133 -26.23 0.20 -10.96
CA THR A 133 -25.64 -1.13 -10.97
C THR A 133 -26.17 -1.86 -12.20
N LEU A 134 -25.30 -2.63 -12.84
CA LEU A 134 -25.71 -3.45 -13.99
C LEU A 134 -26.73 -4.49 -13.55
N SER A 135 -27.68 -4.80 -14.43
CA SER A 135 -28.58 -5.94 -14.21
C SER A 135 -27.76 -7.25 -14.17
N PRO A 136 -28.25 -8.30 -13.48
CA PRO A 136 -27.55 -9.58 -13.42
C PRO A 136 -27.24 -10.17 -14.80
N GLU A 137 -28.16 -10.01 -15.76
CA GLU A 137 -27.98 -10.49 -17.14
C GLU A 137 -26.88 -9.72 -17.87
N GLN A 138 -26.89 -8.38 -17.78
CA GLN A 138 -25.83 -7.54 -18.36
C GLN A 138 -24.46 -7.85 -17.76
N MET A 139 -24.42 -8.18 -16.46
CA MET A 139 -23.20 -8.53 -15.78
C MET A 139 -22.60 -9.83 -16.31
N GLU A 140 -23.42 -10.87 -16.52
CA GLU A 140 -22.93 -12.13 -17.06
C GLU A 140 -22.45 -12.01 -18.52
N ILE A 141 -23.15 -11.25 -19.36
CA ILE A 141 -22.69 -10.96 -20.72
C ILE A 141 -21.30 -10.31 -20.70
N LYS A 142 -21.12 -9.26 -19.89
CA LYS A 142 -19.82 -8.57 -19.78
C LYS A 142 -18.71 -9.47 -19.22
N LYS A 143 -19.02 -10.37 -18.28
CA LYS A 143 -18.04 -11.35 -17.77
C LYS A 143 -17.56 -12.28 -18.89
N ILE A 144 -18.48 -12.80 -19.70
CA ILE A 144 -18.16 -13.68 -20.83
C ILE A 144 -17.30 -12.93 -21.85
N ASP A 145 -17.71 -11.72 -22.24
CA ASP A 145 -16.97 -10.90 -23.21
C ASP A 145 -15.55 -10.57 -22.72
N PHE A 146 -15.40 -10.28 -21.43
CA PHE A 146 -14.11 -10.00 -20.83
C PHE A 146 -13.20 -11.24 -20.76
N LEU A 147 -13.75 -12.41 -20.40
CA LEU A 147 -12.98 -13.65 -20.44
C LEU A 147 -12.54 -14.00 -21.86
N ALA A 148 -13.40 -13.75 -22.86
CA ALA A 148 -13.06 -13.92 -24.26
C ALA A 148 -12.00 -12.90 -24.73
N SER A 149 -11.97 -11.69 -24.19
CA SER A 149 -10.92 -10.72 -24.50
C SER A 149 -9.56 -11.15 -23.93
N LEU A 150 -9.53 -11.67 -22.70
CA LEU A 150 -8.30 -12.22 -22.10
C LEU A 150 -7.76 -13.40 -22.90
N GLN A 151 -8.64 -14.27 -23.42
CA GLN A 151 -8.24 -15.43 -24.20
C GLN A 151 -7.68 -15.07 -25.60
N ARG A 152 -8.09 -13.92 -26.16
CA ARG A 152 -7.58 -13.40 -27.44
C ARG A 152 -6.26 -12.64 -27.30
N ALA A 153 -5.82 -12.35 -26.08
CA ALA A 153 -4.60 -11.59 -25.85
C ALA A 153 -3.37 -12.37 -26.33
N ASN A 154 -2.42 -11.68 -26.96
CA ASN A 154 -1.16 -12.28 -27.38
C ASN A 154 -0.24 -12.47 -26.15
N VAL A 155 -0.21 -13.68 -25.61
CA VAL A 155 0.49 -14.00 -24.37
C VAL A 155 2.02 -13.91 -24.53
N GLU A 156 2.55 -14.23 -25.71
CA GLU A 156 3.98 -14.12 -26.00
C GLU A 156 4.42 -12.65 -26.02
N GLN A 157 3.62 -11.77 -26.63
CA GLN A 157 3.93 -10.33 -26.64
C GLN A 157 3.84 -9.72 -25.25
N ILE A 158 2.88 -10.15 -24.42
CA ILE A 158 2.78 -9.70 -23.03
C ILE A 158 4.06 -10.04 -22.26
N GLU A 159 4.61 -11.25 -22.43
CA GLU A 159 5.87 -11.62 -21.78
C GLU A 159 7.00 -10.67 -22.20
N ILE A 160 7.18 -10.45 -23.49
CA ILE A 160 8.26 -9.62 -24.05
C ILE A 160 8.16 -8.17 -23.54
N ASP A 161 6.97 -7.58 -23.61
CA ASP A 161 6.76 -6.17 -23.25
C ASP A 161 6.88 -5.92 -21.74
N THR A 162 6.84 -6.98 -20.93
CA THR A 162 6.83 -6.88 -19.47
C THR A 162 8.07 -7.45 -18.80
N ARG A 163 9.15 -7.69 -19.57
CA ARG A 163 10.44 -8.20 -19.07
C ARG A 163 11.12 -7.33 -18.03
N GLU A 164 10.85 -6.02 -18.06
CA GLU A 164 11.36 -5.07 -17.06
C GLU A 164 10.56 -5.11 -15.73
N GLN A 165 9.53 -5.96 -15.65
CA GLN A 165 8.73 -6.23 -14.46
C GLN A 165 8.30 -4.97 -13.69
N SER A 166 8.92 -4.69 -12.53
CA SER A 166 8.53 -3.57 -11.66
C SER A 166 8.80 -2.20 -12.25
N GLU A 167 9.63 -2.11 -13.29
CA GLU A 167 9.91 -0.85 -13.99
C GLU A 167 8.97 -0.64 -15.19
N CYS A 168 8.05 -1.58 -15.45
CA CYS A 168 7.11 -1.52 -16.59
C CYS A 168 5.67 -1.33 -16.12
N ASP A 169 5.05 -0.20 -16.49
CA ASP A 169 3.64 0.08 -16.17
C ASP A 169 2.68 -0.95 -16.76
N LYS A 170 2.97 -1.47 -17.95
CA LYS A 170 2.16 -2.52 -18.59
C LYS A 170 2.15 -3.80 -17.74
N TRP A 171 3.26 -4.14 -17.08
CA TRP A 171 3.32 -5.28 -16.16
C TRP A 171 2.31 -5.11 -15.01
N PHE A 172 2.18 -3.91 -14.44
CA PHE A 172 1.17 -3.63 -13.42
C PHE A 172 -0.26 -3.71 -13.95
N GLN A 173 -0.53 -3.18 -15.15
CA GLN A 173 -1.85 -3.23 -15.77
C GLN A 173 -2.33 -4.68 -16.01
N GLU A 174 -1.48 -5.51 -16.61
CA GLU A 174 -1.81 -6.92 -16.89
C GLU A 174 -2.01 -7.72 -15.59
N ARG A 175 -1.30 -7.37 -14.51
CA ARG A 175 -1.43 -7.98 -13.18
C ARG A 175 -2.66 -7.53 -12.40
N ARG A 176 -3.30 -6.41 -12.74
CA ARG A 176 -4.56 -5.97 -12.11
C ARG A 176 -5.74 -6.78 -12.63
N ILE A 177 -5.72 -7.16 -13.90
CA ILE A 177 -6.81 -7.91 -14.54
C ILE A 177 -6.66 -9.43 -14.42
N ARG A 178 -5.49 -9.92 -13.98
CA ARG A 178 -5.17 -11.35 -13.82
C ARG A 178 -4.80 -11.71 -12.38
N LEU A 179 -5.07 -12.95 -12.02
CA LEU A 179 -4.66 -13.53 -10.75
C LEU A 179 -3.21 -14.02 -10.85
N THR A 180 -2.33 -13.38 -10.08
CA THR A 180 -0.88 -13.68 -10.14
C THR A 180 -0.44 -14.74 -9.14
N ALA A 181 0.53 -15.57 -9.51
CA ALA A 181 1.03 -16.69 -8.70
C ALA A 181 1.44 -16.33 -7.26
N SER A 182 2.01 -15.13 -7.02
CA SER A 182 2.39 -14.68 -5.67
C SER A 182 1.21 -14.52 -4.70
N ARG A 183 -0.03 -14.46 -5.20
CA ARG A 183 -1.26 -14.41 -4.39
C ARG A 183 -1.92 -15.78 -4.21
N PHE A 184 -1.53 -16.80 -4.96
CA PHE A 184 -2.21 -18.11 -4.96
C PHE A 184 -2.21 -18.76 -3.58
N GLY A 185 -1.08 -18.71 -2.86
CA GLY A 185 -0.99 -19.26 -1.52
C GLY A 185 -1.97 -18.64 -0.53
N HIS A 186 -2.20 -17.33 -0.61
CA HIS A 186 -3.18 -16.64 0.25
C HIS A 186 -4.61 -17.03 -0.11
N ILE A 187 -4.92 -17.14 -1.40
CA ILE A 187 -6.26 -17.47 -1.91
C ILE A 187 -6.62 -18.93 -1.59
N CYS A 188 -5.74 -19.88 -1.92
CA CYS A 188 -6.00 -21.31 -1.71
C CYS A 188 -6.11 -21.68 -0.22
N LYS A 189 -5.48 -20.89 0.66
CA LYS A 189 -5.51 -21.08 2.12
C LYS A 189 -6.60 -20.25 2.81
N MET A 190 -7.30 -19.39 2.08
CA MET A 190 -8.39 -18.58 2.62
C MET A 190 -9.52 -19.50 3.13
N ARG A 191 -10.05 -19.23 4.33
CA ARG A 191 -11.17 -19.98 4.87
C ARG A 191 -12.44 -19.62 4.10
N LYS A 192 -13.38 -20.56 3.97
CA LYS A 192 -14.67 -20.32 3.29
C LYS A 192 -15.48 -19.18 3.92
N THR A 193 -15.28 -18.91 5.22
CA THR A 193 -15.96 -17.84 5.97
C THR A 193 -15.25 -16.48 5.87
N THR A 194 -14.01 -16.44 5.38
CA THR A 194 -13.27 -15.19 5.25
C THR A 194 -13.75 -14.44 4.01
N SER A 195 -14.14 -13.18 4.17
CA SER A 195 -14.54 -12.32 3.05
C SER A 195 -13.37 -12.08 2.09
N CYS A 196 -13.63 -12.20 0.79
CA CYS A 196 -12.63 -11.92 -0.24
C CYS A 196 -12.42 -10.43 -0.54
N LYS A 197 -13.27 -9.54 0.01
CA LYS A 197 -13.27 -8.10 -0.28
C LYS A 197 -11.93 -7.41 -0.02
N ASN A 198 -11.28 -7.71 1.10
CA ASN A 198 -9.94 -7.16 1.40
C ASN A 198 -8.88 -7.63 0.40
N SER A 199 -8.94 -8.90 0.01
CA SER A 199 -8.00 -9.46 -0.96
C SER A 199 -8.22 -8.87 -2.37
N VAL A 200 -9.48 -8.67 -2.77
CA VAL A 200 -9.84 -7.99 -4.03
C VAL A 200 -9.39 -6.53 -3.99
N TYR A 201 -9.62 -5.84 -2.88
CA TYR A 201 -9.12 -4.47 -2.67
C TYR A 201 -7.61 -4.40 -2.85
N ASP A 202 -6.86 -5.28 -2.19
CA ASP A 202 -5.39 -5.28 -2.24
C ASP A 202 -4.84 -5.59 -3.65
N ILE A 203 -5.62 -6.27 -4.50
CA ILE A 203 -5.26 -6.58 -5.90
C ILE A 203 -5.57 -5.41 -6.83
N LEU A 204 -6.75 -4.81 -6.72
CA LEU A 204 -7.24 -3.81 -7.68
C LEU A 204 -6.92 -2.36 -7.28
N TYR A 205 -6.94 -2.06 -5.99
CA TYR A 205 -6.87 -0.70 -5.44
C TYR A 205 -5.76 -0.52 -4.40
N GLY A 206 -5.06 -1.60 -4.04
CA GLY A 206 -3.96 -1.57 -3.10
C GLY A 206 -2.86 -0.63 -3.57
N SER A 207 -2.38 0.22 -2.66
CA SER A 207 -1.20 1.05 -2.89
C SER A 207 0.07 0.23 -2.77
N ASP A 208 1.16 0.70 -3.39
CA ASP A 208 2.47 0.08 -3.23
C ASP A 208 2.90 0.02 -1.77
N ILE A 209 3.23 -1.19 -1.32
CA ILE A 209 3.67 -1.44 0.05
C ILE A 209 5.17 -1.16 0.10
N HIS A 210 5.55 -0.01 0.65
CA HIS A 210 6.95 0.31 0.92
C HIS A 210 7.34 -0.22 2.30
N SER A 211 8.22 -1.22 2.33
CA SER A 211 8.84 -1.70 3.57
C SER A 211 10.34 -1.90 3.38
N LYS A 212 11.11 -1.76 4.46
CA LYS A 212 12.56 -2.00 4.45
C LYS A 212 12.89 -3.41 3.96
N ALA A 213 12.06 -4.40 4.29
CA ALA A 213 12.25 -5.78 3.86
C ALA A 213 12.00 -5.97 2.36
N ILE A 214 11.00 -5.30 1.78
CA ILE A 214 10.74 -5.33 0.33
C ILE A 214 11.88 -4.64 -0.43
N GLN A 215 12.31 -3.46 0.04
CA GLN A 215 13.43 -2.75 -0.58
C GLN A 215 14.71 -3.58 -0.55
N TYR A 216 15.05 -4.14 0.62
CA TYR A 216 16.18 -5.07 0.75
C TYR A 216 16.07 -6.27 -0.20
N GLY A 217 14.85 -6.82 -0.35
CA GLY A 217 14.59 -7.90 -1.29
C GLY A 217 14.98 -7.52 -2.72
N LYS A 218 14.50 -6.37 -3.20
CA LYS A 218 14.81 -5.83 -4.54
C LYS A 218 16.31 -5.58 -4.73
N ASP A 219 16.94 -4.93 -3.76
CA ASP A 219 18.37 -4.58 -3.83
C ASP A 219 19.25 -5.84 -3.91
N MET A 220 18.91 -6.88 -3.15
CA MET A 220 19.70 -8.10 -3.07
C MET A 220 19.37 -9.13 -4.16
N GLU A 221 18.24 -9.01 -4.86
CA GLU A 221 17.81 -9.97 -5.88
C GLU A 221 18.84 -10.11 -7.01
N VAL A 222 19.38 -8.98 -7.50
CA VAL A 222 20.40 -8.98 -8.55
C VAL A 222 21.69 -9.69 -8.10
N VAL A 223 22.08 -9.51 -6.83
CA VAL A 223 23.24 -10.18 -6.24
C VAL A 223 22.97 -11.68 -6.07
N ALA A 224 21.78 -12.03 -5.57
CA ALA A 224 21.34 -13.40 -5.38
C ALA A 224 21.30 -14.17 -6.70
N ARG A 225 20.77 -13.57 -7.77
CA ARG A 225 20.73 -14.16 -9.12
C ARG A 225 22.13 -14.50 -9.60
N LYS A 226 23.08 -13.55 -9.55
CA LYS A 226 24.48 -13.79 -9.94
C LYS A 226 25.17 -14.89 -9.11
N LYS A 227 24.86 -14.98 -7.82
CA LYS A 227 25.39 -16.04 -6.94
C LYS A 227 24.78 -17.40 -7.29
N ALA A 228 23.48 -17.45 -7.58
CA ALA A 228 22.79 -18.65 -8.03
C ALA A 228 23.31 -19.14 -9.39
N GLU A 229 23.56 -18.25 -10.35
CA GLU A 229 24.15 -18.59 -11.66
C GLU A 229 25.49 -19.30 -11.51
N ARG A 230 26.38 -18.76 -10.66
CA ARG A 230 27.69 -19.36 -10.37
C ARG A 230 27.57 -20.69 -9.66
N PHE A 231 26.65 -20.81 -8.70
CA PHE A 231 26.43 -22.05 -7.95
C PHE A 231 25.88 -23.16 -8.84
N LEU A 232 24.92 -22.83 -9.72
CA LEU A 232 24.29 -23.77 -10.63
C LEU A 232 25.13 -24.03 -11.89
N SER A 233 26.13 -23.19 -12.17
CA SER A 233 26.88 -23.16 -13.43
C SER A 233 25.95 -23.03 -14.65
N LYS A 234 24.89 -22.21 -14.52
CA LYS A 234 23.87 -21.97 -15.55
C LYS A 234 23.51 -20.50 -15.61
N THR A 235 23.22 -20.00 -16.80
CA THR A 235 22.74 -18.63 -17.03
C THR A 235 21.27 -18.52 -16.65
N ILE A 236 20.91 -17.48 -15.89
CA ILE A 236 19.53 -17.18 -15.50
C ILE A 236 19.05 -15.96 -16.28
N TYR A 237 18.15 -16.18 -17.22
CA TYR A 237 17.57 -15.14 -18.05
C TYR A 237 16.43 -14.44 -17.31
N ALA A 238 16.36 -13.11 -17.43
CA ALA A 238 15.19 -12.34 -17.00
C ALA A 238 13.97 -12.68 -17.87
N CYS A 239 12.78 -12.56 -17.28
CA CYS A 239 11.53 -12.87 -17.96
C CYS A 239 10.42 -11.93 -17.51
N GLY A 240 9.41 -11.73 -18.36
CA GLY A 240 8.25 -10.93 -18.04
C GLY A 240 7.12 -11.73 -17.37
N LEU A 241 5.90 -11.25 -17.59
CA LEU A 241 4.68 -11.87 -17.12
C LEU A 241 4.23 -12.95 -18.11
N PHE A 242 4.22 -14.20 -17.65
CA PHE A 242 3.58 -15.31 -18.35
C PHE A 242 2.09 -15.35 -18.04
N VAL A 243 1.28 -15.56 -19.07
CA VAL A 243 -0.15 -15.77 -18.97
C VAL A 243 -0.48 -17.19 -19.40
N ASP A 244 -1.34 -17.88 -18.67
CA ASP A 244 -1.72 -19.24 -19.03
C ASP A 244 -2.57 -19.26 -20.31
N LYS A 245 -2.22 -20.14 -21.25
CA LYS A 245 -2.86 -20.24 -22.57
C LYS A 245 -4.29 -20.80 -22.49
N GLU A 246 -4.60 -21.63 -21.50
CA GLU A 246 -5.93 -22.23 -21.34
C GLU A 246 -6.81 -21.38 -20.41
N ILE A 247 -6.18 -20.74 -19.43
CA ILE A 247 -6.81 -19.97 -18.38
C ILE A 247 -6.22 -18.55 -18.40
N GLY A 248 -6.63 -17.74 -19.38
CA GLY A 248 -6.06 -16.41 -19.64
C GLY A 248 -6.14 -15.40 -18.49
N TYR A 249 -6.89 -15.70 -17.42
CA TYR A 249 -6.91 -14.91 -16.19
C TYR A 249 -5.84 -15.28 -15.16
N LEU A 250 -5.07 -16.35 -15.36
CA LEU A 250 -3.95 -16.72 -14.50
C LEU A 250 -2.63 -16.23 -15.08
N ALA A 251 -1.78 -15.66 -14.23
CA ALA A 251 -0.48 -15.17 -14.64
C ALA A 251 0.63 -15.41 -13.61
N ALA A 252 1.88 -15.43 -14.06
CA ALA A 252 3.06 -15.66 -13.24
C ALA A 252 4.24 -14.84 -13.75
N SER A 253 5.04 -14.29 -12.84
CA SER A 253 6.32 -13.64 -13.16
C SER A 253 7.36 -14.34 -12.28
N PRO A 254 8.11 -15.32 -12.81
CA PRO A 254 9.27 -15.89 -12.13
C PRO A 254 10.39 -14.84 -11.98
N ASP A 255 11.32 -15.07 -11.06
CA ASP A 255 12.49 -14.19 -10.86
C ASP A 255 13.60 -14.46 -11.89
N GLY A 256 13.48 -15.58 -12.62
CA GLY A 256 14.28 -15.89 -13.80
C GLY A 256 13.96 -17.24 -14.40
N MET A 257 14.57 -17.51 -15.55
CA MET A 257 14.41 -18.77 -16.29
C MET A 257 15.78 -19.35 -16.65
N ILE A 258 15.84 -20.68 -16.67
CA ILE A 258 16.98 -21.43 -17.13
C ILE A 258 16.47 -22.38 -18.20
N GLU A 259 16.93 -22.14 -19.44
CA GLU A 259 16.48 -22.88 -20.61
C GLU A 259 14.93 -22.89 -20.71
N ASP A 260 14.36 -23.92 -21.33
CA ASP A 260 12.91 -24.04 -21.52
C ASP A 260 12.23 -24.88 -20.43
N THR A 261 12.98 -25.49 -19.52
CA THR A 261 12.45 -26.48 -18.57
C THR A 261 12.33 -25.96 -17.13
N THR A 262 13.10 -24.92 -16.79
CA THR A 262 13.34 -24.56 -15.39
C THR A 262 13.10 -23.08 -15.12
N ILE A 263 12.42 -22.78 -14.01
CA ILE A 263 12.29 -21.43 -13.45
C ILE A 263 13.17 -21.25 -12.21
N VAL A 264 13.36 -20.00 -11.81
CA VAL A 264 14.05 -19.62 -10.58
C VAL A 264 13.15 -18.70 -9.78
N GLU A 265 13.02 -19.00 -8.48
CA GLU A 265 12.34 -18.15 -7.50
C GLU A 265 13.34 -17.81 -6.39
N ILE A 266 13.60 -16.53 -6.19
CA ILE A 266 14.61 -15.99 -5.29
C ILE A 266 13.90 -15.32 -4.09
N LYS A 267 14.40 -15.62 -2.89
CA LYS A 267 13.99 -14.95 -1.66
C LYS A 267 15.20 -14.45 -0.87
N CYS A 268 15.17 -13.15 -0.56
CA CYS A 268 16.19 -12.46 0.22
C CYS A 268 15.60 -12.01 1.57
N PRO A 269 15.54 -12.89 2.59
CA PRO A 269 14.88 -12.59 3.86
C PRO A 269 15.67 -11.59 4.71
N PHE A 270 15.17 -10.36 4.83
CA PHE A 270 15.79 -9.30 5.66
C PHE A 270 16.00 -9.71 7.13
N VAL A 271 15.11 -10.55 7.68
CA VAL A 271 15.17 -10.99 9.08
C VAL A 271 16.31 -11.98 9.36
N ALA A 272 16.80 -12.69 8.34
CA ALA A 272 17.83 -13.71 8.48
C ALA A 272 19.22 -13.24 8.01
N ARG A 273 19.36 -11.96 7.62
CA ARG A 273 20.59 -11.40 7.03
C ARG A 273 21.84 -11.57 7.91
N ASP A 274 21.66 -11.55 9.23
CA ASP A 274 22.75 -11.59 10.20
C ASP A 274 23.10 -13.03 10.64
N ASN A 275 22.37 -14.05 10.18
CA ASN A 275 22.57 -15.44 10.58
C ASN A 275 23.70 -16.12 9.80
N ILE A 276 24.45 -17.00 10.47
CA ILE A 276 25.65 -17.62 9.89
C ILE A 276 25.28 -18.74 8.92
N SER A 277 24.21 -19.48 9.18
CA SER A 277 23.74 -20.56 8.30
C SER A 277 22.23 -20.61 8.14
N VAL A 278 21.79 -21.27 7.05
CA VAL A 278 20.37 -21.53 6.78
C VAL A 278 19.72 -22.39 7.87
N VAL A 279 20.44 -23.40 8.38
CA VAL A 279 19.97 -24.31 9.44
C VAL A 279 19.69 -23.53 10.73
N GLU A 280 20.62 -22.65 11.11
CA GLU A 280 20.46 -21.77 12.27
C GLU A 280 19.27 -20.83 12.11
N ALA A 281 19.05 -20.28 10.90
CA ALA A 281 17.90 -19.42 10.60
C ALA A 281 16.55 -20.16 10.70
N VAL A 282 16.50 -21.44 10.34
CA VAL A 282 15.31 -22.28 10.52
C VAL A 282 15.08 -22.58 12.00
N HIS A 283 16.12 -22.98 12.75
CA HIS A 283 16.01 -23.23 14.20
C HIS A 283 15.56 -22.00 14.98
N LYS A 284 16.06 -20.81 14.63
CA LYS A 284 15.65 -19.52 15.20
C LYS A 284 14.26 -19.05 14.72
N LYS A 285 13.55 -19.85 13.92
CA LYS A 285 12.22 -19.54 13.34
C LYS A 285 12.18 -18.26 12.51
N LEU A 286 13.32 -17.84 11.94
CA LEU A 286 13.39 -16.69 11.04
C LEU A 286 12.92 -17.07 9.63
N LEU A 287 13.11 -18.32 9.24
CA LEU A 287 12.62 -18.90 7.98
C LEU A 287 11.38 -19.76 8.22
N GLN A 288 10.25 -19.14 8.59
CA GLN A 288 9.01 -19.85 8.95
C GLN A 288 8.46 -20.76 7.83
N HIS A 289 8.82 -20.45 6.58
CA HIS A 289 8.40 -21.18 5.39
C HIS A 289 9.22 -22.45 5.12
N CYS A 290 10.37 -22.61 5.78
CA CYS A 290 11.24 -23.78 5.62
C CYS A 290 11.23 -24.65 6.88
N PHE A 291 11.61 -25.91 6.72
CA PHE A 291 11.86 -26.86 7.80
C PHE A 291 13.11 -27.67 7.48
N ILE A 292 13.64 -28.37 8.47
CA ILE A 292 14.73 -29.33 8.27
C ILE A 292 14.08 -30.70 8.18
N ASP A 293 14.31 -31.39 7.07
CA ASP A 293 13.84 -32.75 6.88
C ASP A 293 14.58 -33.69 7.86
N PRO A 294 13.86 -34.41 8.74
CA PRO A 294 14.49 -35.30 9.71
C PRO A 294 15.35 -36.39 9.07
N SER A 295 14.99 -36.83 7.87
CA SER A 295 15.65 -37.95 7.17
C SER A 295 16.93 -37.53 6.46
N THR A 296 16.89 -36.40 5.75
CA THR A 296 18.02 -35.92 4.95
C THR A 296 18.87 -34.85 5.65
N GLN A 297 18.38 -34.31 6.77
CA GLN A 297 18.95 -33.14 7.46
C GLN A 297 19.09 -31.90 6.56
N ALA A 298 18.43 -31.90 5.39
CA ALA A 298 18.44 -30.79 4.46
C ALA A 298 17.31 -29.81 4.78
N VAL A 299 17.57 -28.52 4.56
CA VAL A 299 16.53 -27.50 4.62
C VAL A 299 15.62 -27.63 3.39
N GLN A 300 14.31 -27.66 3.63
CA GLN A 300 13.30 -27.78 2.59
C GLN A 300 12.15 -26.80 2.82
N LEU A 301 11.53 -26.35 1.73
CA LEU A 301 10.32 -25.54 1.74
C LEU A 301 9.10 -26.38 2.17
N LYS A 302 8.30 -25.87 3.11
CA LYS A 302 7.05 -26.52 3.54
C LYS A 302 6.03 -26.51 2.41
N LYS A 303 5.35 -27.63 2.14
CA LYS A 303 4.29 -27.72 1.12
C LYS A 303 3.09 -26.83 1.43
N GLU A 304 2.85 -26.53 2.71
CA GLU A 304 1.79 -25.63 3.17
C GLU A 304 2.18 -24.14 3.07
N SER A 305 3.44 -23.84 2.71
CA SER A 305 3.94 -22.48 2.57
C SER A 305 3.29 -21.75 1.40
N VAL A 306 3.01 -20.45 1.56
CA VAL A 306 2.54 -19.61 0.44
C VAL A 306 3.51 -19.60 -0.75
N TYR A 307 4.81 -19.74 -0.50
CA TYR A 307 5.83 -19.83 -1.57
C TYR A 307 5.71 -21.12 -2.37
N TYR A 308 5.32 -22.24 -1.74
CA TYR A 308 5.13 -23.50 -2.47
C TYR A 308 3.96 -23.38 -3.46
N TYR A 309 2.84 -22.78 -3.02
CA TYR A 309 1.71 -22.48 -3.91
C TYR A 309 2.10 -21.51 -5.02
N GLN A 310 2.93 -20.51 -4.74
CA GLN A 310 3.43 -19.61 -5.76
C GLN A 310 4.26 -20.36 -6.82
N ILE A 311 5.20 -21.20 -6.41
CA ILE A 311 6.06 -21.98 -7.31
C ILE A 311 5.23 -22.96 -8.14
N MET A 312 4.29 -23.69 -7.53
CA MET A 312 3.39 -24.60 -8.26
C MET A 312 2.59 -23.84 -9.34
N GLY A 313 2.12 -22.63 -9.02
CA GLY A 313 1.45 -21.75 -9.97
C GLY A 313 2.36 -21.29 -11.11
N GLN A 314 3.59 -20.87 -10.79
CA GLN A 314 4.56 -20.48 -11.81
C GLN A 314 4.89 -21.64 -12.74
N LEU A 315 5.13 -22.85 -12.21
CA LEU A 315 5.41 -24.05 -13.02
C LEU A 315 4.23 -24.42 -13.94
N TYR A 316 3.00 -24.39 -13.41
CA TYR A 316 1.80 -24.68 -14.21
C TYR A 316 1.61 -23.69 -15.36
N ILE A 317 1.76 -22.38 -15.08
CA ILE A 317 1.51 -21.31 -16.06
C ILE A 317 2.60 -21.29 -17.13
N THR A 318 3.86 -21.44 -16.72
CA THR A 318 5.02 -21.42 -17.63
C THR A 318 5.23 -22.75 -18.37
N LYS A 319 4.42 -23.79 -18.08
CA LYS A 319 4.53 -25.17 -18.60
C LYS A 319 5.92 -25.77 -18.40
N ARG A 320 6.55 -25.46 -17.26
CA ARG A 320 7.88 -25.92 -16.87
C ARG A 320 7.81 -27.00 -15.80
N THR A 321 8.84 -27.83 -15.73
CA THR A 321 8.84 -29.03 -14.87
C THR A 321 9.57 -28.82 -13.55
N LYS A 322 10.48 -27.84 -13.49
CA LYS A 322 11.36 -27.64 -12.34
C LYS A 322 11.51 -26.16 -11.95
N CYS A 323 11.64 -25.92 -10.65
CA CYS A 323 11.99 -24.64 -10.06
C CYS A 323 13.22 -24.79 -9.18
N TYR A 324 14.20 -23.89 -9.34
CA TYR A 324 15.21 -23.66 -8.31
C TYR A 324 14.69 -22.62 -7.33
N PHE A 325 14.35 -23.08 -6.13
CA PHE A 325 14.02 -22.19 -5.02
C PHE A 325 15.30 -21.75 -4.32
N VAL A 326 15.64 -20.47 -4.47
CA VAL A 326 16.88 -19.87 -3.97
C VAL A 326 16.56 -19.00 -2.77
N VAL A 327 17.20 -19.27 -1.63
CA VAL A 327 17.18 -18.39 -0.46
C VAL A 327 18.57 -17.83 -0.26
N TYR A 328 18.69 -16.50 -0.29
CA TYR A 328 19.97 -15.82 -0.26
C TYR A 328 20.09 -14.83 0.90
N THR A 329 21.27 -14.84 1.52
CA THR A 329 21.78 -13.79 2.41
C THR A 329 23.23 -13.52 2.05
N GLU A 330 23.81 -12.42 2.53
CA GLU A 330 25.23 -12.13 2.29
C GLU A 330 26.17 -13.24 2.81
N LYS A 331 25.73 -14.00 3.83
CA LYS A 331 26.52 -15.02 4.51
C LYS A 331 26.40 -16.41 3.88
N TRP A 332 25.25 -16.74 3.28
CA TRP A 332 25.00 -18.07 2.73
C TRP A 332 23.97 -18.05 1.60
N LEU A 333 24.08 -19.07 0.75
CA LEU A 333 23.17 -19.37 -0.35
C LEU A 333 22.59 -20.77 -0.15
N HIS A 334 21.27 -20.89 -0.19
CA HIS A 334 20.58 -22.17 -0.17
C HIS A 334 19.77 -22.32 -1.45
N VAL A 335 19.89 -23.47 -2.11
CA VAL A 335 19.15 -23.80 -3.34
C VAL A 335 18.47 -25.14 -3.15
N GLN A 336 17.16 -25.18 -3.39
CA GLN A 336 16.35 -26.39 -3.38
C GLN A 336 15.73 -26.60 -4.76
N GLU A 337 15.80 -27.83 -5.28
CA GLU A 337 15.05 -28.22 -6.46
C GLU A 337 13.61 -28.61 -6.09
N ILE A 338 12.63 -28.03 -6.80
CA ILE A 338 11.21 -28.32 -6.63
C ILE A 338 10.64 -28.68 -7.99
N PHE A 339 10.02 -29.86 -8.08
CA PHE A 339 9.38 -30.35 -9.30
C PHE A 339 7.89 -30.06 -9.30
N TYR A 340 7.32 -29.90 -10.49
CA TYR A 340 5.88 -29.69 -10.65
C TYR A 340 5.08 -30.88 -10.12
N ASP A 341 4.16 -30.61 -9.21
CA ASP A 341 3.27 -31.61 -8.60
C ASP A 341 1.85 -31.44 -9.14
N HIS A 342 1.53 -32.20 -10.19
CA HIS A 342 0.21 -32.18 -10.82
C HIS A 342 -0.92 -32.53 -9.84
N SER A 343 -0.66 -33.48 -8.93
CA SER A 343 -1.66 -33.92 -7.94
C SER A 343 -1.98 -32.80 -6.94
N PHE A 344 -0.96 -32.05 -6.52
CA PHE A 344 -1.12 -30.89 -5.65
C PHE A 344 -1.90 -29.77 -6.33
N TRP A 345 -1.57 -29.45 -7.59
CA TRP A 345 -2.27 -28.43 -8.36
C TRP A 345 -3.77 -28.76 -8.49
N LYS A 346 -4.08 -29.97 -8.96
CA LYS A 346 -5.46 -30.43 -9.19
C LYS A 346 -6.28 -30.44 -7.90
N SER A 347 -5.70 -30.95 -6.81
CA SER A 347 -6.44 -31.17 -5.55
C SER A 347 -6.52 -29.95 -4.64
N LYS A 348 -5.54 -29.03 -4.68
CA LYS A 348 -5.44 -27.92 -3.71
C LYS A 348 -5.63 -26.53 -4.33
N MET A 349 -5.38 -26.36 -5.63
CA MET A 349 -5.25 -25.03 -6.24
C MET A 349 -6.33 -24.73 -7.26
N GLU A 350 -6.46 -25.54 -8.31
CA GLU A 350 -7.23 -25.21 -9.53
C GLU A 350 -8.66 -24.71 -9.25
N GLU A 351 -9.47 -25.51 -8.55
CA GLU A 351 -10.86 -25.16 -8.27
C GLU A 351 -11.00 -23.90 -7.39
N LYS A 352 -10.09 -23.74 -6.42
CA LYS A 352 -10.11 -22.59 -5.50
C LYS A 352 -9.75 -21.30 -6.22
N LEU A 353 -8.74 -21.33 -7.09
CA LEU A 353 -8.33 -20.18 -7.89
C LEU A 353 -9.43 -19.79 -8.89
N LYS A 354 -10.02 -20.78 -9.58
CA LYS A 354 -11.17 -20.57 -10.48
C LYS A 354 -12.33 -19.93 -9.74
N THR A 355 -12.73 -20.50 -8.60
CA THR A 355 -13.85 -19.99 -7.80
C THR A 355 -13.59 -18.56 -7.32
N TYR A 356 -12.39 -18.29 -6.82
CA TYR A 356 -12.01 -16.96 -6.36
C TYR A 356 -12.03 -15.93 -7.49
N TYR A 357 -11.46 -16.26 -8.64
CA TYR A 357 -11.47 -15.33 -9.77
C TYR A 357 -12.89 -15.02 -10.23
N MET A 358 -13.70 -16.06 -10.50
CA MET A 358 -15.05 -15.90 -11.06
C MET A 358 -16.04 -15.24 -10.10
N LYS A 359 -15.94 -15.53 -8.79
CA LYS A 359 -16.92 -15.06 -7.79
C LYS A 359 -16.50 -13.81 -7.03
N CYS A 360 -15.21 -13.51 -6.91
CA CYS A 360 -14.72 -12.38 -6.13
C CYS A 360 -14.03 -11.32 -6.98
N LEU A 361 -13.03 -11.71 -7.79
CA LEU A 361 -12.21 -10.72 -8.49
C LEU A 361 -12.90 -10.16 -9.76
N LEU A 362 -13.40 -11.04 -10.61
CA LEU A 362 -14.03 -10.67 -11.88
C LEU A 362 -15.24 -9.74 -11.72
N PRO A 363 -16.16 -9.94 -10.76
CA PRO A 363 -17.27 -9.01 -10.54
C PRO A 363 -16.85 -7.56 -10.31
N GLU A 364 -15.80 -7.36 -9.51
CA GLU A 364 -15.28 -6.02 -9.20
C GLU A 364 -14.50 -5.41 -10.38
N ILE A 365 -13.91 -6.24 -11.26
CA ILE A 365 -13.28 -5.76 -12.51
C ILE A 365 -14.34 -5.23 -13.49
N ILE A 366 -15.47 -5.93 -13.63
CA ILE A 366 -16.51 -5.62 -14.63
C ILE A 366 -17.39 -4.44 -14.21
N ASP A 367 -17.75 -4.38 -12.93
CA ASP A 367 -18.56 -3.30 -12.36
C ASP A 367 -17.94 -2.85 -11.03
N PRO A 368 -16.91 -1.98 -11.08
CA PRO A 368 -16.19 -1.49 -9.90
C PRO A 368 -17.13 -0.77 -8.93
N MET A 369 -17.30 -1.30 -7.72
CA MET A 369 -18.11 -0.69 -6.67
C MET A 369 -17.29 0.21 -5.76
N TYR A 370 -16.06 -0.20 -5.44
CA TYR A 370 -15.22 0.54 -4.51
C TYR A 370 -14.99 2.00 -4.92
N PRO A 371 -14.67 2.35 -6.19
CA PRO A 371 -14.42 3.74 -6.57
C PRO A 371 -15.65 4.67 -6.42
N LYS A 372 -16.87 4.11 -6.35
CA LYS A 372 -18.10 4.90 -6.25
C LYS A 372 -18.27 5.54 -4.86
N ARG A 373 -17.94 4.81 -3.78
CA ARG A 373 -18.09 5.28 -2.38
C ARG A 373 -16.82 5.21 -1.53
N LEU A 374 -15.74 4.63 -2.05
CA LEU A 374 -14.47 4.38 -1.36
C LEU A 374 -14.62 3.49 -0.11
N LEU A 375 -15.63 2.62 -0.08
CA LEU A 375 -15.91 1.68 1.01
C LEU A 375 -15.56 0.25 0.60
N LYS A 376 -14.68 -0.41 1.37
CA LYS A 376 -14.30 -1.82 1.13
C LYS A 376 -15.47 -2.79 1.31
N SER A 377 -16.51 -2.39 2.05
CA SER A 377 -17.73 -3.17 2.22
C SER A 377 -18.51 -3.35 0.93
N ASP A 378 -18.31 -2.47 -0.05
CA ASP A 378 -19.14 -2.39 -1.26
C ASP A 378 -18.61 -3.29 -2.38
N ILE A 379 -17.35 -3.73 -2.27
CA ILE A 379 -16.76 -4.75 -3.14
C ILE A 379 -17.65 -6.00 -3.10
N ARG A 380 -17.99 -6.54 -4.27
CA ARG A 380 -18.95 -7.64 -4.41
C ARG A 380 -18.47 -8.96 -3.79
#